data_AF-A0A7Z7AVA8-F1
#
_entry.id   AF-A0A7Z7AVA8-F1
#
_cell.length_a   1.000
_cell.length_b   1.000
_cell.length_c   1.000
_cell.angle_alpha   90.00
_cell.angle_beta   90.00
_cell.angle_gamma   90.00
#
_symmetry.space_group_name_H-M   'P 1'
#
loop_
_entity.id
_entity.type
_entity.pdbx_description
1 polymer ?
#
loop_
_entity_poly.entity_id
_entity_poly.type
_entity_poly.pdbx_seq_one_letter_code
_entity_poly.pdbx_strand_id
1 'polypeptide(L)'
;MGNVEKNKDNLSKCICIKCPSYSFACKVKAIPESAMNILKGDIAKAEHMEGLFCAFGKSKCIEEQKGCICQDCEVYKENGLNKMYFCF
;
A
#
# COMPACT_ATOMS: atom_id res chain seq x y z
N MET A 1 1.56 -14.76 7.80
CA MET A 1 1.05 -13.85 6.75
C MET A 1 2.16 -13.66 5.75
N GLY A 2 1.87 -13.69 4.45
CA GLY A 2 2.87 -13.49 3.40
C GLY A 2 3.63 -12.18 3.59
N ASN A 3 4.95 -12.22 3.41
CA ASN A 3 5.79 -11.04 3.41
C ASN A 3 5.90 -10.57 1.95
N VAL A 4 5.39 -9.38 1.64
CA VAL A 4 5.49 -8.80 0.30
C VAL A 4 6.73 -7.92 0.22
N GLU A 5 7.59 -8.23 -0.74
CA GLU A 5 8.81 -7.46 -0.95
C GLU A 5 8.50 -6.03 -1.41
N LYS A 6 9.18 -5.06 -0.80
CA LYS A 6 9.10 -3.65 -1.19
C LYS A 6 9.97 -3.44 -2.44
N ASN A 7 9.37 -3.57 -3.61
CA ASN A 7 10.02 -3.35 -4.90
C ASN A 7 9.07 -2.59 -5.86
N LYS A 8 9.61 -2.12 -6.99
CA LYS A 8 8.82 -1.36 -7.99
C LYS A 8 7.76 -2.20 -8.68
N ASP A 9 7.99 -3.51 -8.82
CA ASP A 9 7.09 -4.44 -9.51
C ASP A 9 5.81 -4.67 -8.69
N ASN A 10 5.94 -4.96 -7.40
CA ASN A 10 4.81 -5.04 -6.49
C ASN A 10 4.09 -3.69 -6.38
N LEU A 11 4.83 -2.58 -6.38
CA LEU A 11 4.23 -1.25 -6.34
C LEU A 11 3.39 -0.94 -7.59
N SER A 12 3.85 -1.33 -8.78
CA SER A 12 3.10 -1.10 -10.03
C SER A 12 1.89 -2.03 -10.14
N LYS A 13 1.96 -3.23 -9.56
CA LYS A 13 0.85 -4.19 -9.51
C LYS A 13 -0.18 -3.88 -8.42
N CYS A 14 0.15 -3.13 -7.37
CA CYS A 14 -0.86 -2.80 -6.35
C CYS A 14 -1.83 -1.72 -6.81
N ILE A 15 -3.11 -1.99 -6.56
CA ILE A 15 -4.23 -1.05 -6.74
C ILE A 15 -4.61 -0.33 -5.44
N CYS A 16 -3.77 -0.40 -4.41
CA CYS A 16 -4.00 0.17 -3.08
C CYS A 16 -4.43 1.66 -3.15
N ILE A 17 -3.86 2.44 -4.08
CA ILE A 17 -4.21 3.85 -4.29
C ILE A 17 -5.65 4.10 -4.79
N LYS A 18 -6.36 3.05 -5.25
CA LYS A 18 -7.76 3.11 -5.68
C LYS A 18 -8.72 2.71 -4.57
N CYS A 19 -8.21 2.37 -3.39
CA CYS A 19 -9.02 2.01 -2.25
C CYS A 19 -10.03 3.13 -1.90
N PRO A 20 -11.32 2.84 -1.72
CA PRO A 20 -12.32 3.84 -1.36
C PRO A 20 -11.99 4.60 -0.07
N SER A 21 -11.36 3.91 0.88
CA SER A 21 -10.91 4.48 2.16
C SER A 21 -9.63 5.32 2.01
N TYR A 22 -8.91 5.17 0.91
CA TYR A 22 -7.75 5.97 0.56
C TYR A 22 -8.19 7.24 -0.18
N SER A 23 -8.63 8.21 0.61
CA SER A 23 -9.16 9.47 0.12
C SER A 23 -8.15 10.28 -0.70
N PHE A 24 -8.64 11.27 -1.44
CA PHE A 24 -7.78 12.22 -2.15
C PHE A 24 -6.80 12.94 -1.21
N ALA A 25 -7.24 13.27 0.01
CA ALA A 25 -6.37 13.86 1.03
C ALA A 25 -5.18 12.94 1.37
N CYS A 26 -5.40 11.61 1.41
CA CYS A 26 -4.32 10.66 1.63
C CYS A 26 -3.35 10.60 0.46
N LYS A 27 -3.85 10.64 -0.78
CA LYS A 27 -2.99 10.72 -1.98
C LYS A 27 -2.05 11.92 -1.90
N VAL A 28 -2.57 13.09 -1.55
CA VAL A 28 -1.76 14.32 -1.46
C VAL A 28 -0.71 14.21 -0.34
N LYS A 29 -1.09 13.71 0.84
CA LYS A 29 -0.15 13.52 1.97
C LYS A 29 0.95 12.49 1.66
N ALA A 30 0.66 11.48 0.85
CA ALA A 30 1.58 10.40 0.53
C ALA A 30 2.64 10.73 -0.53
N ILE A 31 2.36 11.69 -1.42
CA ILE A 31 3.26 12.10 -2.51
C ILE A 31 4.67 12.46 -2.03
N PRO A 32 4.87 13.35 -1.03
CA PRO A 32 6.21 13.78 -0.64
C PRO A 32 7.08 12.62 -0.14
N GLU A 33 6.52 11.68 0.61
CA GLU A 33 7.25 10.54 1.17
C GLU A 33 7.51 9.46 0.10
N SER A 34 6.50 9.17 -0.72
CA SER A 34 6.58 8.15 -1.79
C SER A 34 7.55 8.58 -2.90
N ALA A 35 7.48 9.85 -3.34
CA ALA A 35 8.35 10.38 -4.38
C ALA A 35 9.81 10.43 -3.91
N MET A 36 10.07 10.82 -2.66
CA MET A 36 11.44 10.80 -2.12
C MET A 36 12.03 9.40 -2.04
N ASN A 37 11.26 8.40 -1.58
CA ASN A 37 11.75 7.02 -1.48
C ASN A 37 12.00 6.39 -2.86
N ILE A 38 11.17 6.71 -3.86
CA ILE A 38 11.37 6.26 -5.25
C ILE A 38 12.59 6.94 -5.89
N LEU A 39 12.77 8.25 -5.69
CA LEU A 39 13.91 9.03 -6.21
C LEU A 39 15.25 8.59 -5.61
N LYS A 40 15.26 8.18 -4.34
CA LYS A 40 16.47 7.67 -3.68
C LYS A 40 16.80 6.22 -4.02
N GLY A 41 15.93 5.51 -4.76
CA GLY A 41 16.11 4.08 -5.07
C GLY A 41 15.97 3.14 -3.87
N ASP A 42 15.84 3.67 -2.66
CA ASP A 42 15.73 2.94 -1.39
C ASP A 42 14.29 2.47 -1.09
N ILE A 43 13.57 1.97 -2.11
CA ILE A 43 12.21 1.44 -1.93
C ILE A 43 12.18 0.30 -0.90
N ALA A 44 13.23 -0.51 -0.85
CA ALA A 44 13.38 -1.61 0.10
C ALA A 44 13.49 -1.13 1.57
N LYS A 45 14.01 0.09 1.81
CA LYS A 45 14.19 0.65 3.16
C LYS A 45 13.02 1.52 3.63
N ALA A 46 12.05 1.79 2.75
CA ALA A 46 10.89 2.58 3.14
C ALA A 46 10.14 1.87 4.27
N GLU A 47 10.07 2.48 5.45
CA GLU A 47 9.34 1.93 6.60
C GLU A 47 7.87 1.69 6.23
N HIS A 48 7.29 2.64 5.50
CA HIS A 48 5.91 2.66 5.04
C HIS A 48 5.80 3.09 3.57
N MET A 49 4.78 2.58 2.87
CA MET A 49 4.49 2.93 1.48
C MET A 49 2.98 2.90 1.19
N GLU A 50 2.35 4.07 1.14
CA GLU A 50 0.90 4.21 0.91
C GLU A 50 0.40 3.56 -0.42
N GLY A 51 1.29 3.24 -1.36
CA GLY A 51 0.95 2.48 -2.56
C GLY A 51 0.80 0.97 -2.37
N LEU A 52 1.15 0.42 -1.21
CA LEU A 52 1.26 -1.03 -0.97
C LEU A 52 0.72 -1.45 0.42
N PHE A 53 0.00 -0.58 1.15
CA PHE A 53 -0.46 -0.85 2.55
C PHE A 53 -1.28 -2.14 2.69
N CYS A 54 -2.05 -2.53 1.67
CA CYS A 54 -2.75 -3.81 1.63
C CYS A 54 -1.83 -5.04 1.74
N ALA A 55 -0.54 -4.87 1.53
CA ALA A 55 0.43 -5.94 1.38
C ALA A 55 1.40 -6.07 2.56
N PHE A 56 1.79 -4.97 3.19
CA PHE A 56 2.86 -4.98 4.20
C PHE A 56 2.47 -4.35 5.55
N GLY A 57 1.42 -3.54 5.67
CA GLY A 57 1.10 -2.86 6.93
C GLY A 57 0.07 -1.73 6.82
N LYS A 58 -0.37 -1.20 7.97
CA LYS A 58 -1.43 -0.20 8.03
C LYS A 58 -1.06 1.07 7.25
N SER A 59 -2.02 1.64 6.51
CA SER A 59 -1.91 3.01 6.01
C SER A 59 -1.76 3.99 7.18
N LYS A 60 -0.83 4.95 7.06
CA LYS A 60 -0.66 6.03 8.04
C LYS A 60 -1.71 7.13 7.86
N CYS A 61 -2.52 7.06 6.81
CA CYS A 61 -3.54 8.05 6.50
C CYS A 61 -4.99 7.53 6.59
N ILE A 62 -5.23 6.24 6.35
CA ILE A 62 -6.57 5.67 6.48
C ILE A 62 -6.88 5.44 7.96
N GLU A 63 -7.74 6.28 8.52
CA GLU A 63 -8.23 6.16 9.90
C GLU A 63 -9.64 5.54 9.98
N GLU A 64 -10.36 5.52 8.86
CA GLU A 64 -11.75 5.08 8.80
C GLU A 64 -11.88 3.55 8.65
N GLN A 65 -12.89 2.94 9.30
CA GLN A 65 -13.18 1.51 9.18
C GLN A 65 -13.96 1.13 7.91
N LYS A 66 -13.63 1.76 6.78
CA LYS A 66 -14.21 1.43 5.49
C LYS A 66 -13.29 0.37 4.86
N GLY A 67 -13.82 -0.81 4.55
CA GLY A 67 -13.02 -1.89 3.96
C GLY A 67 -12.34 -1.48 2.64
N CYS A 68 -11.36 -2.27 2.19
CA CYS A 68 -10.59 -1.97 0.99
C CYS A 68 -10.70 -3.06 -0.08
N ILE A 69 -10.43 -2.72 -1.34
CA ILE A 69 -10.44 -3.64 -2.49
C ILE A 69 -9.14 -4.45 -2.62
N CYS A 70 -8.45 -4.73 -1.51
CA CYS A 70 -7.13 -5.38 -1.52
C CYS A 70 -7.17 -6.75 -2.22
N GLN A 71 -8.29 -7.48 -2.12
CA GLN A 71 -8.50 -8.79 -2.76
C GLN A 71 -8.40 -8.77 -4.30
N ASP A 72 -8.61 -7.60 -4.91
CA ASP A 72 -8.52 -7.44 -6.37
C ASP A 72 -7.08 -7.14 -6.83
N CYS A 73 -6.17 -6.89 -5.89
CA CYS A 73 -4.76 -6.68 -6.16
C CYS A 73 -4.06 -8.00 -6.53
N GLU A 74 -3.29 -8.00 -7.63
CA GLU A 74 -2.49 -9.17 -8.02
C GLU A 74 -1.47 -9.54 -6.94
N VAL A 75 -0.77 -8.55 -6.37
CA VAL A 75 0.19 -8.75 -5.27
C VAL A 75 -0.47 -9.44 -4.08
N TYR A 76 -1.73 -9.13 -3.80
CA TYR A 76 -2.47 -9.76 -2.70
C TYR A 76 -2.74 -11.25 -2.97
N LYS A 77 -3.14 -11.58 -4.20
CA LYS A 77 -3.38 -12.97 -4.65
C LYS A 77 -2.09 -13.78 -4.72
N GLU A 78 -1.06 -13.23 -5.36
CA GLU A 78 0.23 -13.88 -5.59
C GLU A 78 0.96 -14.19 -4.27
N ASN A 79 0.80 -13.35 -3.25
CA ASN A 79 1.46 -13.52 -1.96
C ASN A 79 0.57 -14.20 -0.91
N GLY A 80 -0.59 -14.76 -1.31
CA GLY A 80 -1.49 -15.49 -0.41
C GLY A 80 -1.96 -14.66 0.78
N LEU A 81 -2.17 -13.36 0.57
CA LEU A 81 -2.66 -12.48 1.61
C LEU A 81 -4.15 -12.75 1.84
N ASN A 82 -4.56 -12.69 3.10
CA ASN A 82 -5.92 -13.06 3.51
C ASN A 82 -6.55 -12.04 4.47
N LYS A 83 -5.85 -10.95 4.81
CA LYS A 83 -6.42 -9.89 5.63
C LYS A 83 -7.07 -8.83 4.75
N MET A 84 -8.39 -8.72 4.86
CA MET A 84 -9.17 -7.67 4.20
C MET A 84 -9.10 -6.30 4.91
N TYR A 85 -8.55 -6.28 6.13
CA TYR A 85 -8.56 -5.12 7.03
C TYR A 85 -7.15 -4.58 7.32
N PHE A 86 -6.26 -4.48 6.33
CA PHE A 86 -5.01 -3.73 6.50
C PHE A 86 -5.22 -2.21 6.63
N CYS A 87 -6.47 -1.75 6.72
CA CYS A 87 -6.80 -0.41 7.19
C CYS A 87 -6.75 -0.30 8.74
N PHE A 88 -6.39 -1.35 9.49
CA PHE A 88 -6.18 -1.31 10.95
C PHE A 88 -4.82 -1.82 11.43
#